data_AF-A0A7S1PLD5-F1
#
_entry.id   AF-A0A7S1PLD5-F1
#
_cell.length_a   1.000
_cell.length_b   1.000
_cell.length_c   1.000
_cell.angle_alpha   90.00
_cell.angle_beta   90.00
_cell.angle_gamma   90.00
#
_symmetry.space_group_name_H-M   'P 1'
#
loop_
_entity.id
_entity.type
_entity.pdbx_description
1 polymer ?
#
loop_
_entity_poly.entity_id
_entity_poly.type
_entity_poly.pdbx_seq_one_letter_code
_entity_poly.pdbx_strand_id
1 'polypeptide(L)'
;EFPRIEAAGALLPMPPAVRLCHTMLAAGLSSAPAVTVLLRAALREPLMNVADDALELRLLKMIELLVRVDFLHTQEQVPRDVSEYLAIVRDLRFYDRELRRDTALSYQLSFFLRKHGFPSKRHMLGPYALKVCDPEERINFEPVEDRPFRAGMVELPTARKKRHLEAVGWRSIEVRSKTWAELETYEAKAAHIRGLLKEHELLSL
;
A
#
# COMPACT_ATOMS: atom_id res chain seq x y z
N GLU A 1 6.10 16.50 -31.62
CA GLU A 1 6.77 15.40 -32.34
C GLU A 1 7.09 14.19 -31.42
N PHE A 2 6.11 13.66 -30.68
CA PHE A 2 6.25 12.41 -29.91
C PHE A 2 6.30 11.09 -30.73
N PRO A 3 5.76 10.98 -31.96
CA PRO A 3 5.77 9.73 -32.73
C PRO A 3 7.16 9.18 -33.08
N ARG A 4 8.19 10.04 -33.06
CA ARG A 4 9.57 9.63 -33.37
C ARG A 4 10.25 8.83 -32.26
N ILE A 5 9.81 8.98 -31.00
CA ILE A 5 10.43 8.29 -29.86
C ILE A 5 9.95 6.83 -29.78
N GLU A 6 8.68 6.55 -30.12
CA GLU A 6 8.18 5.17 -30.22
C GLU A 6 8.89 4.38 -31.35
N ALA A 7 9.26 5.06 -32.44
CA ALA A 7 9.97 4.45 -33.56
C ALA A 7 11.48 4.22 -33.31
N ALA A 8 12.07 4.87 -32.30
CA ALA A 8 13.52 4.88 -32.08
C ALA A 8 14.08 3.66 -31.34
N GLY A 9 13.28 2.64 -31.01
CA GLY A 9 13.76 1.34 -30.50
C GLY A 9 14.47 1.35 -29.14
N ALA A 10 14.80 2.51 -28.57
CA ALA A 10 15.45 2.66 -27.27
C ALA A 10 14.40 2.84 -26.16
N LEU A 11 13.58 1.80 -25.96
CA LEU A 11 12.60 1.82 -24.88
C LEU A 11 13.20 1.17 -23.63
N LEU A 12 13.04 1.86 -22.50
CA LEU A 12 13.52 1.42 -21.20
C LEU A 12 13.03 0.00 -20.89
N PRO A 13 13.88 -0.92 -20.39
CA PRO A 13 13.44 -2.20 -19.86
C PRO A 13 12.36 -2.04 -18.78
N MET A 14 11.60 -3.08 -18.47
CA MET A 14 10.49 -3.02 -17.50
C MET A 14 10.92 -2.46 -16.12
N PRO A 15 12.03 -2.92 -15.50
CA PRO A 15 12.41 -2.42 -14.18
C PRO A 15 12.65 -0.89 -14.12
N PRO A 16 13.47 -0.26 -14.98
CA PRO A 16 13.62 1.20 -14.98
C PRO A 16 12.36 1.94 -15.41
N ALA A 17 11.56 1.40 -16.34
CA ALA A 17 10.29 2.03 -16.74
C ALA A 17 9.29 2.10 -15.57
N VAL A 18 9.14 1.00 -14.83
CA VAL A 18 8.28 0.91 -13.63
C VAL A 18 8.79 1.83 -12.53
N ARG A 19 10.10 1.84 -12.25
CA ARG A 19 10.69 2.71 -11.22
C ARG A 19 10.50 4.19 -11.55
N LEU A 20 10.72 4.58 -12.81
CA LEU A 20 10.52 5.95 -13.25
C LEU A 20 9.04 6.37 -13.15
N CYS A 21 8.13 5.51 -13.60
CA CYS A 21 6.69 5.75 -13.52
C CYS A 21 6.23 5.92 -12.07
N HIS A 22 6.64 4.99 -11.18
CA HIS A 22 6.36 5.09 -9.75
C HIS A 22 6.92 6.38 -9.15
N THR A 23 8.17 6.74 -9.46
CA THR A 23 8.83 7.92 -8.87
C THR A 23 8.12 9.20 -9.29
N MET A 24 7.75 9.30 -10.57
CA MET A 24 6.99 10.43 -11.12
C MET A 24 5.65 10.58 -10.39
N LEU A 25 4.85 9.50 -10.30
CA LEU A 25 3.55 9.52 -9.64
C LEU A 25 3.66 9.77 -8.13
N ALA A 26 4.64 9.15 -7.46
CA ALA A 26 4.88 9.33 -6.03
C ALA A 26 5.29 10.77 -5.66
N ALA A 27 5.90 11.49 -6.61
CA ALA A 27 6.24 12.91 -6.51
C ALA A 27 5.06 13.85 -6.87
N GLY A 28 3.88 13.32 -7.18
CA GLY A 28 2.71 14.12 -7.54
C GLY A 28 2.67 14.55 -9.00
N LEU A 29 3.59 14.07 -9.84
CA LEU A 29 3.63 14.36 -11.26
C LEU A 29 2.80 13.31 -12.00
N SER A 30 1.69 13.73 -12.60
CA SER A 30 0.86 12.84 -13.40
C SER A 30 0.67 13.38 -14.82
N SER A 31 0.99 12.53 -15.80
CA SER A 31 0.85 12.82 -17.22
C SER A 31 0.44 11.54 -17.94
N ALA A 32 -0.76 11.53 -18.52
CA ALA A 32 -1.30 10.36 -19.21
C ALA A 32 -0.39 9.87 -20.36
N PRO A 33 0.19 10.75 -21.21
CA PRO A 33 1.18 10.32 -22.20
C PRO A 33 2.41 9.65 -21.58
N ALA A 34 2.95 10.20 -20.49
CA ALA A 34 4.13 9.65 -19.83
C ALA A 34 3.84 8.28 -19.19
N VAL A 35 2.73 8.16 -18.47
CA VAL A 35 2.26 6.90 -17.87
C VAL A 35 2.05 5.85 -18.97
N THR A 36 1.44 6.24 -20.09
CA THR A 36 1.21 5.34 -21.24
C THR A 36 2.52 4.79 -21.79
N VAL A 37 3.50 5.66 -22.09
CA VAL A 37 4.78 5.24 -22.66
C VAL A 37 5.53 4.31 -21.71
N LEU A 38 5.58 4.64 -20.41
CA LEU A 38 6.30 3.87 -19.41
C LEU A 38 5.64 2.50 -19.13
N LEU A 39 4.31 2.45 -19.05
CA LEU A 39 3.60 1.19 -18.83
C LEU A 39 3.58 0.31 -20.08
N ARG A 40 3.56 0.88 -21.29
CA ARG A 40 3.76 0.12 -22.54
C ARG A 40 5.15 -0.49 -22.66
N ALA A 41 6.17 0.17 -22.12
CA ALA A 41 7.50 -0.41 -22.04
C ALA A 41 7.51 -1.63 -21.09
N ALA A 42 6.82 -1.53 -19.94
CA ALA A 42 6.69 -2.62 -18.98
C ALA A 42 5.87 -3.82 -19.52
N LEU A 43 4.81 -3.54 -20.30
CA LEU A 43 3.92 -4.53 -20.91
C LEU A 43 4.60 -5.57 -21.81
N ARG A 44 5.81 -5.27 -22.29
CA ARG A 44 6.57 -6.15 -23.21
C ARG A 44 7.16 -7.36 -22.50
N GLU A 45 7.32 -7.28 -21.18
CA GLU A 45 7.81 -8.36 -20.36
C GLU A 45 6.62 -9.06 -19.68
N PRO A 46 6.46 -10.38 -19.85
CA PRO A 46 5.29 -11.08 -19.36
C PRO A 46 5.31 -11.15 -17.83
N LEU A 47 4.27 -10.62 -17.19
CA LEU A 47 4.16 -10.55 -15.73
C LEU A 47 4.22 -11.91 -15.02
N MET A 48 3.88 -13.00 -15.71
CA MET A 48 4.00 -14.38 -15.19
C MET A 48 5.44 -14.77 -14.81
N ASN A 49 6.44 -14.07 -15.33
CA ASN A 49 7.85 -14.31 -15.01
C ASN A 49 8.35 -13.47 -13.83
N VAL A 50 7.52 -12.54 -13.33
CA VAL A 50 7.86 -11.70 -12.18
C VAL A 50 7.46 -12.44 -10.91
N ALA A 51 8.43 -12.65 -10.01
CA ALA A 51 8.16 -13.30 -8.74
C ALA A 51 7.13 -12.52 -7.90
N ASP A 52 6.27 -13.24 -7.17
CA ASP A 52 5.23 -12.66 -6.30
C ASP A 52 5.76 -11.67 -5.26
N ASP A 53 7.05 -11.72 -4.93
CA ASP A 53 7.72 -10.83 -3.96
C ASP A 53 8.71 -9.85 -4.60
N ALA A 54 8.71 -9.73 -5.93
CA ALA A 54 9.59 -8.83 -6.66
C ALA A 54 9.27 -7.35 -6.35
N LEU A 55 10.31 -6.53 -6.31
CA LEU A 55 10.17 -5.08 -6.08
C LEU A 55 9.38 -4.42 -7.20
N GLU A 56 9.59 -4.84 -8.44
CA GLU A 56 8.89 -4.33 -9.62
C GLU A 56 7.38 -4.57 -9.52
N LEU A 57 6.95 -5.73 -9.01
CA LEU A 57 5.54 -6.01 -8.77
C LEU A 57 4.97 -5.12 -7.67
N ARG A 58 5.71 -4.90 -6.57
CA ARG A 58 5.31 -3.93 -5.52
C ARG A 58 5.11 -2.53 -6.09
N LEU A 59 6.02 -2.08 -6.95
CA LEU A 59 5.95 -0.77 -7.58
C LEU A 59 4.78 -0.68 -8.57
N LEU A 60 4.54 -1.73 -9.37
CA LEU A 60 3.36 -1.83 -10.23
C LEU A 60 2.05 -1.76 -9.43
N LYS A 61 1.96 -2.47 -8.30
CA LYS A 61 0.82 -2.39 -7.38
C LYS A 61 0.62 -0.97 -6.83
N MET A 62 1.71 -0.26 -6.55
CA MET A 62 1.65 1.14 -6.11
C MET A 62 1.20 2.06 -7.25
N ILE A 63 1.72 1.89 -8.46
CA ILE A 63 1.32 2.67 -9.65
C ILE A 63 -0.16 2.49 -9.93
N GLU A 64 -0.66 1.25 -9.93
CA GLU A 64 -2.09 0.94 -10.12
C GLU A 64 -2.95 1.72 -9.12
N LEU A 65 -2.58 1.66 -7.84
CA LEU A 65 -3.34 2.30 -6.78
C LEU A 65 -3.27 3.83 -6.88
N LEU A 66 -2.09 4.39 -7.18
CA LEU A 66 -1.90 5.83 -7.39
C LEU A 66 -2.73 6.33 -8.57
N VAL A 67 -2.69 5.65 -9.72
CA VAL A 67 -3.45 6.06 -10.90
C VAL A 67 -4.96 5.98 -10.62
N ARG A 68 -5.42 4.92 -9.97
CA ARG A 68 -6.85 4.72 -9.70
C ARG A 68 -7.40 5.59 -8.57
N VAL A 69 -6.60 5.94 -7.57
CA VAL A 69 -7.09 6.66 -6.36
C VAL A 69 -6.66 8.11 -6.37
N ASP A 70 -5.38 8.39 -6.61
CA ASP A 70 -4.81 9.74 -6.50
C ASP A 70 -4.86 10.51 -7.83
N PHE A 71 -4.86 9.82 -8.99
CA PHE A 71 -4.79 10.45 -10.33
C PHE A 71 -5.92 10.03 -11.27
N LEU A 72 -7.18 10.13 -10.82
CA LEU A 72 -8.38 9.79 -11.60
C LEU A 72 -8.41 10.40 -13.01
N HIS A 73 -8.01 11.66 -13.15
CA HIS A 73 -7.93 12.32 -14.46
C HIS A 73 -6.97 11.62 -15.43
N THR A 74 -5.89 11.03 -14.91
CA THR A 74 -4.96 10.23 -15.70
C THR A 74 -5.57 8.87 -16.06
N GLN A 75 -6.25 8.22 -15.11
CA GLN A 75 -6.98 6.96 -15.35
C GLN A 75 -8.01 7.08 -16.49
N GLU A 76 -8.68 8.22 -16.62
CA GLU A 76 -9.68 8.46 -17.68
C GLU A 76 -9.06 8.65 -19.08
N GLN A 77 -7.78 9.00 -19.15
CA GLN A 77 -7.09 9.32 -20.40
C GLN A 77 -6.13 8.22 -20.88
N VAL A 78 -5.77 7.26 -20.01
CA VAL A 78 -4.89 6.18 -20.44
C VAL A 78 -5.58 5.31 -21.49
N PRO A 79 -4.85 4.87 -22.54
CA PRO A 79 -5.36 3.93 -23.51
C PRO A 79 -5.85 2.61 -22.89
N ARG A 80 -6.76 1.94 -23.59
CA ARG A 80 -7.39 0.70 -23.14
C ARG A 80 -6.39 -0.39 -22.76
N ASP A 81 -5.33 -0.57 -23.55
CA ASP A 81 -4.27 -1.56 -23.29
C ASP A 81 -3.57 -1.32 -21.95
N VAL A 82 -3.31 -0.06 -21.60
CA VAL A 82 -2.70 0.33 -20.33
C VAL A 82 -3.69 0.15 -19.17
N SER A 83 -4.96 0.48 -19.39
CA SER A 83 -6.02 0.27 -18.39
C SER A 83 -6.22 -1.22 -18.07
N GLU A 84 -6.26 -2.07 -19.10
CA GLU A 84 -6.32 -3.52 -18.96
C GLU A 84 -5.08 -4.08 -18.24
N TYR A 85 -3.89 -3.56 -18.56
CA TYR A 85 -2.65 -3.91 -17.85
C TYR A 85 -2.72 -3.59 -16.36
N LEU A 86 -3.19 -2.39 -15.99
CA LEU A 86 -3.35 -2.00 -14.59
C LEU A 86 -4.40 -2.86 -13.88
N ALA A 87 -5.48 -3.26 -14.57
CA ALA A 87 -6.45 -4.20 -14.02
C ALA A 87 -5.83 -5.58 -13.73
N ILE A 88 -5.01 -6.11 -14.64
CA ILE A 88 -4.26 -7.35 -14.42
C ILE A 88 -3.32 -7.18 -13.23
N VAL A 89 -2.54 -6.10 -13.20
CA VAL A 89 -1.64 -5.78 -12.08
C VAL A 89 -2.38 -5.76 -10.77
N ARG A 90 -3.60 -5.19 -10.70
CA ARG A 90 -4.43 -5.17 -9.50
C ARG A 90 -4.79 -6.57 -9.00
N ASP A 91 -5.07 -7.49 -9.91
CA ASP A 91 -5.57 -8.83 -9.58
C ASP A 91 -4.43 -9.85 -9.33
N LEU A 92 -3.21 -9.54 -9.76
CA LEU A 92 -2.04 -10.40 -9.51
C LEU A 92 -1.75 -10.57 -8.02
N ARG A 93 -1.27 -11.75 -7.62
CA ARG A 93 -0.84 -11.95 -6.23
C ARG A 93 0.48 -11.22 -6.00
N PHE A 94 0.55 -10.43 -4.94
CA PHE A 94 1.80 -9.84 -4.45
C PHE A 94 1.98 -10.23 -2.98
N TYR A 95 3.22 -10.52 -2.60
CA TYR A 95 3.59 -10.92 -1.25
C TYR A 95 4.75 -10.07 -0.73
N ASP A 96 4.46 -9.16 0.21
CA ASP A 96 5.52 -8.44 0.91
C ASP A 96 6.16 -9.34 1.98
N ARG A 97 7.47 -9.54 1.88
CA ARG A 97 8.26 -10.30 2.87
C ARG A 97 8.12 -9.72 4.29
N GLU A 98 7.90 -8.43 4.42
CA GLU A 98 7.70 -7.76 5.72
C GLU A 98 6.37 -8.15 6.39
N LEU A 99 5.40 -8.68 5.65
CA LEU A 99 4.13 -9.16 6.22
C LEU A 99 4.36 -10.32 7.20
N ARG A 100 5.41 -11.14 7.01
CA ARG A 100 5.71 -12.26 7.93
C ARG A 100 6.26 -11.81 9.26
N ARG A 101 6.91 -10.66 9.29
CA ARG A 101 7.71 -10.19 10.43
C ARG A 101 6.88 -9.23 11.25
N ASP A 102 6.56 -9.59 12.47
CA ASP A 102 5.96 -8.64 13.40
C ASP A 102 6.99 -7.59 13.81
N THR A 103 6.55 -6.36 13.92
CA THR A 103 7.18 -5.37 14.78
C THR A 103 6.72 -5.57 16.23
N ALA A 104 7.45 -5.00 17.19
CA ALA A 104 7.06 -5.07 18.59
C ALA A 104 5.63 -4.56 18.83
N LEU A 105 5.26 -3.44 18.18
CA LEU A 105 3.91 -2.89 18.29
C LEU A 105 2.87 -3.82 17.66
N SER A 106 3.08 -4.28 16.42
CA SER A 106 2.11 -5.16 15.73
C SER A 106 1.85 -6.47 16.50
N TYR A 107 2.89 -7.02 17.14
CA TYR A 107 2.77 -8.20 17.99
C TYR A 107 1.91 -7.92 19.22
N GLN A 108 2.22 -6.84 19.95
CA GLN A 108 1.48 -6.47 21.16
C GLN A 108 0.02 -6.11 20.84
N LEU A 109 -0.23 -5.35 19.77
CA LEU A 109 -1.58 -5.04 19.31
C LEU A 109 -2.40 -6.29 19.02
N SER A 110 -1.84 -7.22 18.23
CA SER A 110 -2.51 -8.48 17.92
C SER A 110 -2.88 -9.27 19.18
N PHE A 111 -2.01 -9.28 20.18
CA PHE A 111 -2.25 -9.95 21.45
C PHE A 111 -3.42 -9.33 22.22
N PHE A 112 -3.46 -8.00 22.38
CA PHE A 112 -4.56 -7.35 23.11
C PHE A 112 -5.87 -7.40 22.34
N LEU A 113 -5.85 -7.19 21.02
CA LEU A 113 -7.05 -7.23 20.17
C LEU A 113 -7.72 -8.62 20.19
N ARG A 114 -6.93 -9.70 20.12
CA ARG A 114 -7.47 -11.08 20.20
C ARG A 114 -8.17 -11.38 21.52
N LYS A 115 -7.74 -10.77 22.63
CA LYS A 115 -8.44 -10.90 23.93
C LYS A 115 -9.84 -10.30 23.93
N HIS A 116 -10.13 -9.45 22.95
CA HIS A 116 -11.43 -8.83 22.72
C HIS A 116 -12.14 -9.40 21.49
N GLY A 117 -11.78 -10.62 21.04
CA GLY A 117 -12.46 -11.30 19.92
C GLY A 117 -12.01 -10.85 18.52
N PHE A 118 -11.20 -9.81 18.38
CA PHE A 118 -10.78 -9.33 17.07
C PHE A 118 -9.76 -10.29 16.40
N PRO A 119 -9.98 -10.74 15.14
CA PRO A 119 -9.20 -11.81 14.52
C PRO A 119 -7.68 -11.54 14.41
N SER A 120 -7.29 -10.29 14.17
CA SER A 120 -5.88 -9.90 13.96
C SER A 120 -5.19 -10.79 12.91
N LYS A 121 -5.83 -10.92 11.74
CA LYS A 121 -5.30 -11.61 10.56
C LYS A 121 -4.29 -10.72 9.83
N ARG A 122 -3.50 -11.33 8.95
CA ARG A 122 -2.57 -10.66 8.04
C ARG A 122 -3.14 -10.66 6.63
N HIS A 123 -3.00 -9.55 5.91
CA HIS A 123 -3.55 -9.41 4.57
C HIS A 123 -2.68 -8.53 3.69
N MET A 124 -2.61 -8.86 2.40
CA MET A 124 -2.01 -7.99 1.38
C MET A 124 -3.13 -7.25 0.66
N LEU A 125 -3.10 -5.92 0.69
CA LEU A 125 -4.01 -5.09 -0.11
C LEU A 125 -3.19 -4.20 -1.04
N GLY A 126 -3.20 -4.53 -2.34
CA GLY A 126 -2.36 -3.86 -3.32
C GLY A 126 -0.88 -3.93 -2.90
N PRO A 127 -0.19 -2.78 -2.72
CA PRO A 127 1.20 -2.75 -2.27
C PRO A 127 1.36 -2.81 -0.74
N TYR A 128 0.27 -2.83 0.03
CA TYR A 128 0.30 -2.68 1.49
C TYR A 128 0.21 -4.01 2.22
N ALA A 129 1.19 -4.24 3.10
CA ALA A 129 1.15 -5.29 4.10
C ALA A 129 0.34 -4.83 5.32
N LEU A 130 -0.83 -5.42 5.53
CA LEU A 130 -1.70 -5.18 6.68
C LEU A 130 -1.45 -6.26 7.73
N LYS A 131 -0.79 -5.89 8.84
CA LYS A 131 -0.29 -6.87 9.83
C LYS A 131 -1.33 -7.27 10.86
N VAL A 132 -2.23 -6.35 11.20
CA VAL A 132 -3.22 -6.52 12.27
C VAL A 132 -4.57 -6.06 11.73
N CYS A 133 -5.30 -6.96 11.08
CA CYS A 133 -6.53 -6.59 10.40
C CYS A 133 -7.63 -7.65 10.51
N ASP A 134 -8.84 -7.24 10.17
CA ASP A 134 -9.95 -8.09 9.84
C ASP A 134 -10.31 -7.84 8.36
N PRO A 135 -9.96 -8.75 7.45
CA PRO A 135 -10.29 -8.61 6.03
C PRO A 135 -11.77 -8.74 5.71
N GLU A 136 -12.56 -9.40 6.56
CA GLU A 136 -14.00 -9.59 6.35
C GLU A 136 -14.73 -8.27 6.60
N GLU A 137 -14.43 -7.64 7.74
CA GLU A 137 -14.94 -6.32 8.11
C GLU A 137 -14.15 -5.15 7.49
N ARG A 138 -13.06 -5.45 6.77
CA ARG A 138 -12.13 -4.47 6.15
C ARG A 138 -11.58 -3.44 7.14
N ILE A 139 -11.16 -3.90 8.31
CA ILE A 139 -10.61 -3.06 9.37
C ILE A 139 -9.12 -3.35 9.53
N ASN A 140 -8.30 -2.32 9.54
CA ASN A 140 -6.85 -2.40 9.77
C ASN A 140 -6.48 -1.59 11.00
N PHE A 141 -5.82 -2.22 11.97
CA PHE A 141 -5.08 -1.52 13.01
C PHE A 141 -3.64 -1.33 12.50
N GLU A 142 -3.31 -0.10 12.11
CA GLU A 142 -2.00 0.26 11.56
C GLU A 142 -1.00 0.54 12.69
N PRO A 143 0.03 -0.30 12.88
CA PRO A 143 1.11 0.00 13.80
C PRO A 143 2.02 1.07 13.16
N VAL A 144 1.95 2.30 13.68
CA VAL A 144 2.80 3.42 13.26
C VAL A 144 4.03 3.46 14.15
N GLU A 145 5.13 2.90 13.65
CA GLU A 145 6.42 2.88 14.33
C GLU A 145 7.18 4.19 14.08
N ASP A 146 7.82 4.72 15.13
CA ASP A 146 8.74 5.85 15.06
C ASP A 146 10.07 5.40 14.43
N ARG A 147 10.06 5.10 13.13
CA ARG A 147 11.29 4.82 12.39
C ARG A 147 11.89 6.13 11.87
N PRO A 148 13.18 6.41 12.14
CA PRO A 148 13.88 7.44 11.39
C PRO A 148 14.00 6.96 9.94
N PHE A 149 13.24 7.58 9.03
CA PHE A 149 13.51 7.44 7.61
C PHE A 149 14.81 8.20 7.27
N ARG A 150 15.53 7.75 6.25
CA ARG A 150 16.85 8.29 5.87
C ARG A 150 16.81 9.82 5.81
N ALA A 151 17.81 10.47 6.43
CA ALA A 151 18.05 11.91 6.40
C ALA A 151 16.95 12.80 7.04
N GLY A 152 16.43 12.42 8.22
CA GLY A 152 15.72 13.36 9.11
C GLY A 152 14.33 13.82 8.63
N MET A 153 13.86 13.36 7.47
CA MET A 153 12.50 13.55 7.01
C MET A 153 11.64 12.39 7.50
N VAL A 154 10.63 12.68 8.31
CA VAL A 154 9.55 11.72 8.58
C VAL A 154 8.77 11.60 7.29
N GLU A 155 8.98 10.53 6.53
CA GLU A 155 8.02 10.19 5.48
C GLU A 155 6.66 10.04 6.20
N LEU A 156 5.60 10.62 5.66
CA LEU A 156 4.22 10.38 6.09
C LEU A 156 3.56 9.31 5.20
N PRO A 157 4.13 8.10 5.00
CA PRO A 157 3.48 7.07 4.20
C PRO A 157 2.20 6.59 4.87
N THR A 158 2.01 6.86 6.18
CA THR A 158 0.76 6.62 6.91
C THR A 158 -0.40 7.38 6.29
N ALA A 159 -0.25 8.67 5.95
CA ALA A 159 -1.35 9.47 5.42
C ALA A 159 -1.80 9.01 4.02
N ARG A 160 -0.84 8.67 3.14
CA ARG A 160 -1.16 8.13 1.81
C ARG A 160 -1.76 6.73 1.92
N LYS A 161 -1.14 5.84 2.70
CA LYS A 161 -1.66 4.49 2.93
C LYS A 161 -3.07 4.55 3.48
N LYS A 162 -3.31 5.32 4.54
CA LYS A 162 -4.65 5.53 5.14
C LYS A 162 -5.68 5.97 4.10
N ARG A 163 -5.38 7.03 3.33
CA ARG A 163 -6.26 7.52 2.27
C ARG A 163 -6.56 6.46 1.21
N HIS A 164 -5.54 5.72 0.76
CA HIS A 164 -5.72 4.65 -0.20
C HIS A 164 -6.62 3.54 0.36
N LEU A 165 -6.40 3.11 1.61
CA LEU A 165 -7.23 2.12 2.29
C LEU A 165 -8.69 2.60 2.37
N GLU A 166 -8.91 3.82 2.84
CA GLU A 166 -10.25 4.43 2.96
C GLU A 166 -10.95 4.55 1.61
N ALA A 167 -10.23 4.96 0.56
CA ALA A 167 -10.76 5.06 -0.80
C ALA A 167 -11.19 3.70 -1.39
N VAL A 168 -10.63 2.59 -0.90
CA VAL A 168 -11.03 1.23 -1.31
C VAL A 168 -11.93 0.55 -0.27
N GLY A 169 -12.50 1.33 0.64
CA GLY A 169 -13.51 0.87 1.61
C GLY A 169 -12.93 0.12 2.81
N TRP A 170 -11.67 0.38 3.17
CA TRP A 170 -11.07 -0.12 4.40
C TRP A 170 -11.03 0.97 5.47
N ARG A 171 -11.32 0.60 6.72
CA ARG A 171 -11.12 1.48 7.88
C ARG A 171 -9.71 1.27 8.43
N SER A 172 -8.92 2.33 8.52
CA SER A 172 -7.55 2.26 9.07
C SER A 172 -7.43 3.05 10.38
N ILE A 173 -7.23 2.32 11.48
CA ILE A 173 -7.08 2.84 12.84
C ILE A 173 -5.59 2.86 13.16
N GLU A 174 -5.00 4.05 13.27
CA GLU A 174 -3.58 4.18 13.59
C GLU A 174 -3.32 4.01 15.08
N VAL A 175 -2.33 3.19 15.44
CA VAL A 175 -1.78 3.14 16.79
C VAL A 175 -0.31 3.48 16.72
N ARG A 176 0.10 4.55 17.41
CA ARG A 176 1.47 5.07 17.37
C ARG A 176 2.34 4.45 18.45
N SER A 177 3.57 4.07 18.10
CA SER A 177 4.54 3.51 19.05
C SER A 177 4.80 4.43 20.23
N LYS A 178 4.90 5.75 20.02
CA LYS A 178 5.08 6.72 21.10
C LYS A 178 3.96 6.67 22.13
N THR A 179 2.71 6.82 21.70
CA THR A 179 1.54 6.74 22.59
C THR A 179 1.44 5.38 23.27
N TRP A 180 1.79 4.31 22.56
CA TRP A 180 1.78 2.96 23.10
C TRP A 180 2.87 2.73 24.17
N ALA A 181 4.04 3.36 24.02
CA ALA A 181 5.15 3.27 24.96
C ALA A 181 4.86 4.02 26.27
N GLU A 182 4.07 5.10 26.22
CA GLU A 182 3.61 5.86 27.40
C GLU A 182 2.65 5.04 28.29
N LEU A 183 2.06 3.96 27.76
CA LEU A 183 1.20 3.03 28.51
C LEU A 183 2.05 1.96 29.21
N GLU A 184 2.67 2.29 30.34
CA GLU A 184 3.65 1.41 30.99
C GLU A 184 3.05 0.08 31.50
N THR A 185 1.78 0.07 31.89
CA THR A 185 1.14 -1.10 32.51
C THR A 185 0.31 -1.92 31.53
N TYR A 186 0.12 -3.20 31.86
CA TYR A 186 -0.75 -4.10 31.12
C TYR A 186 -2.19 -3.58 31.09
N GLU A 187 -2.68 -3.08 32.23
CA GLU A 187 -4.03 -2.55 32.42
C GLU A 187 -4.25 -1.30 31.59
N ALA A 188 -3.26 -0.39 31.51
CA ALA A 188 -3.33 0.81 30.70
C ALA A 188 -3.42 0.48 29.20
N LYS A 189 -2.61 -0.47 28.72
CA LYS A 189 -2.68 -0.96 27.34
C LYS A 189 -4.01 -1.64 27.03
N ALA A 190 -4.52 -2.48 27.93
CA ALA A 190 -5.82 -3.12 27.77
C ALA A 190 -6.98 -2.10 27.76
N ALA A 191 -6.94 -1.10 28.64
CA ALA A 191 -7.92 -0.03 28.69
C ALA A 191 -7.89 0.82 27.42
N HIS A 192 -6.70 1.13 26.90
CA HIS A 192 -6.53 1.85 25.64
C HIS A 192 -7.14 1.09 24.46
N ILE A 193 -6.82 -0.21 24.30
CA ILE A 193 -7.42 -1.04 23.23
C ILE A 193 -8.93 -1.14 23.37
N ARG A 194 -9.45 -1.32 24.59
CA ARG A 194 -10.90 -1.30 24.83
C ARG A 194 -11.52 0.03 24.44
N GLY A 195 -10.84 1.14 24.73
CA GLY A 195 -11.23 2.49 24.30
C GLY A 195 -11.33 2.60 22.79
N LEU A 196 -10.28 2.18 22.07
CA LEU A 196 -10.27 2.18 20.60
C LEU A 196 -11.40 1.31 20.01
N LEU A 197 -11.58 0.10 20.53
CA LEU A 197 -12.67 -0.77 20.09
C LEU A 197 -14.04 -0.13 20.36
N LYS A 198 -14.22 0.56 21.48
CA LYS A 198 -15.48 1.27 21.79
C LYS A 198 -15.70 2.43 20.82
N GLU A 199 -14.68 3.26 20.62
CA GLU A 199 -14.71 4.44 19.75
C GLU A 199 -15.07 4.06 18.31
N HIS A 200 -14.60 2.91 17.85
CA HIS A 200 -14.84 2.42 16.49
C HIS A 200 -16.01 1.44 16.38
N GLU A 201 -16.83 1.29 17.41
CA GLU A 201 -18.01 0.41 17.45
C GLU A 201 -17.69 -1.07 17.17
N LEU A 202 -16.53 -1.53 17.66
CA LEU A 202 -16.03 -2.89 17.50
C LEU A 202 -16.19 -3.74 18.78
N LEU A 203 -16.72 -3.16 19.86
CA LEU A 203 -17.09 -3.88 21.08
C LEU A 203 -18.48 -4.53 20.94
N SER A 204 -18.62 -5.47 20.02
CA SER A 204 -19.85 -6.29 19.88
C SER A 204 -19.69 -7.43 18.86
N LEU A 205 -18.46 -7.88 18.59
CA LEU A 205 -18.17 -9.10 17.83
C LEU A 205 -17.85 -10.26 18.76
#